data_AF-A0A1E8FQU6-F1
#
_entry.id   AF-A0A1E8FQU6-F1
#
_cell.length_a   1.000
_cell.length_b   1.000
_cell.length_c   1.000
_cell.angle_alpha   90.00
_cell.angle_beta   90.00
_cell.angle_gamma   90.00
#
_symmetry.space_group_name_H-M   'P 1'
#
loop_
_entity.id
_entity.type
_entity.pdbx_description
1 polymer ?
#
loop_
_entity_poly.entity_id
_entity_poly.type
_entity_poly.pdbx_seq_one_letter_code
_entity_poly.pdbx_strand_id
1 'polypeptide(L)'
;MADDGSSIRRRRQCPECGRRFTTVETTSLSVVKRSGVGEPFSRSKIINGVRKACQGRPVTEDDLAMLAQEVEENIRASGAAEIDAHQVGLAILGPLQKLDQVAYLRFASVYQAFESLEDFESAIALLREEAAQGQVAGTAAKGGRGKAAAKGTQKGLF
;
A
#
# COMPACT_ATOMS: atom_id res chain seq x y z
N MET A 1 15.41 4.13 13.82
CA MET A 1 14.97 4.02 12.42
C MET A 1 15.16 2.58 12.02
N ALA A 2 14.05 1.87 11.84
CA ALA A 2 14.01 0.44 11.54
C ALA A 2 14.61 0.16 10.16
N ASP A 3 15.47 -0.86 10.10
CA ASP A 3 16.19 -1.35 8.93
C ASP A 3 15.44 -2.61 8.45
N ASP A 4 14.52 -2.45 7.51
CA ASP A 4 13.79 -3.56 6.90
C ASP A 4 14.73 -4.32 5.95
N GLY A 5 15.38 -5.36 6.49
CA GLY A 5 15.60 -6.72 5.96
C GLY A 5 16.02 -7.01 4.51
N SER A 6 16.00 -6.07 3.57
CA SER A 6 16.17 -6.37 2.13
C SER A 6 17.45 -5.81 1.51
N SER A 7 18.37 -5.23 2.31
CA SER A 7 19.57 -4.60 1.78
C SER A 7 20.84 -5.39 2.12
N ILE A 8 21.45 -6.03 1.11
CA ILE A 8 22.80 -6.60 1.24
C ILE A 8 23.81 -5.47 1.12
N ARG A 9 24.39 -5.04 2.24
CA ARG A 9 25.42 -3.98 2.27
C ARG A 9 26.81 -4.58 2.09
N ARG A 10 27.33 -4.70 0.86
CA ARG A 10 28.76 -5.00 0.63
C ARG A 10 29.58 -3.70 0.62
N ARG A 11 30.50 -3.56 1.57
CA ARG A 11 31.44 -2.43 1.65
C ARG A 11 32.47 -2.52 0.53
N ARG A 12 32.37 -1.65 -0.49
CA ARG A 12 33.44 -1.44 -1.49
C ARG A 12 34.22 -0.16 -1.14
N GLN A 13 35.54 -0.21 -1.27
CA GLN A 13 36.44 0.92 -1.04
C GLN A 13 37.10 1.29 -2.38
N CYS A 14 37.14 2.58 -2.73
CA CYS A 14 37.85 3.03 -3.92
C CYS A 14 39.36 2.81 -3.74
N PRO A 15 40.04 2.08 -4.65
CA PRO A 15 41.48 1.82 -4.54
C PRO A 15 42.35 3.06 -4.77
N GLU A 16 41.86 4.09 -5.46
CA GLU A 16 42.66 5.32 -5.73
C GLU A 16 42.54 6.40 -4.65
N CYS A 17 41.35 6.61 -4.06
CA CYS A 17 41.13 7.73 -3.15
C CYS A 17 40.72 7.32 -1.73
N GLY A 18 40.65 6.02 -1.45
CA GLY A 18 40.33 5.48 -0.11
C GLY A 18 38.92 5.79 0.40
N ARG A 19 38.12 6.53 -0.38
CA ARG A 19 36.80 7.03 -0.02
C ARG A 19 35.81 5.86 -0.02
N ARG A 20 35.09 5.73 1.09
CA ARG A 20 34.08 4.68 1.29
C ARG A 20 32.78 5.13 0.66
N PHE A 21 32.23 4.32 -0.24
CA PHE A 21 30.92 4.57 -0.83
C PHE A 21 30.02 3.36 -0.56
N THR A 22 28.84 3.63 -0.02
CA THR A 22 27.75 2.64 0.07
C THR A 22 26.99 2.65 -1.23
N THR A 23 27.29 1.72 -2.12
CA THR A 23 26.40 1.41 -3.25
C THR A 23 25.27 0.56 -2.69
N VAL A 24 24.05 1.12 -2.67
CA VAL A 24 22.85 0.35 -2.33
C VAL A 24 22.45 -0.37 -3.62
N GLU A 25 22.71 -1.67 -3.69
CA GLU A 25 22.22 -2.52 -4.78
C GLU A 25 20.73 -2.81 -4.50
N THR A 26 19.86 -1.90 -4.91
CA THR A 26 18.42 -2.15 -4.94
C THR A 26 18.13 -3.06 -6.12
N THR A 27 17.63 -4.27 -5.89
CA THR A 27 17.13 -5.16 -6.95
C THR A 27 16.25 -4.35 -7.90
N SER A 28 16.67 -4.24 -9.16
CA SER A 28 15.93 -3.51 -10.18
C SER A 28 14.63 -4.24 -10.47
N LEU A 29 13.49 -3.60 -10.17
CA LEU A 29 12.16 -4.12 -10.50
C LEU A 29 11.81 -3.65 -11.91
N SER A 30 11.53 -4.60 -12.80
CA SER A 30 11.12 -4.32 -14.17
C SER A 30 9.64 -4.63 -14.35
N VAL A 31 8.94 -3.80 -15.13
CA VAL A 31 7.55 -4.00 -15.52
C VAL A 31 7.53 -4.45 -16.98
N VAL A 32 6.94 -5.61 -17.24
CA VAL A 32 6.75 -6.15 -18.59
C VAL A 32 5.39 -5.70 -19.12
N LYS A 33 5.39 -4.98 -20.25
CA LYS A 33 4.14 -4.57 -20.91
C LYS A 33 3.53 -5.73 -21.67
N ARG A 34 2.24 -5.59 -22.05
CA ARG A 34 1.55 -6.55 -22.96
C ARG A 34 2.30 -6.76 -24.28
N SER A 35 3.08 -5.78 -24.73
CA SER A 35 3.93 -5.90 -25.93
C SER A 35 5.18 -6.75 -25.74
N GLY A 36 5.44 -7.26 -24.53
CA GLY A 36 6.67 -7.97 -24.16
C GLY A 36 7.87 -7.06 -23.85
N VAL A 37 7.71 -5.74 -23.99
CA VAL A 37 8.78 -4.77 -23.68
C VAL A 37 8.84 -4.55 -22.18
N GLY A 38 10.00 -4.87 -21.59
CA GLY A 38 10.34 -4.56 -20.21
C GLY A 38 10.79 -3.11 -20.05
N GLU A 39 10.33 -2.45 -18.99
CA GLU A 39 10.78 -1.12 -18.61
C GLU A 39 10.99 -1.05 -17.09
N PRO A 40 11.87 -0.17 -16.58
CA PRO A 40 12.04 -0.02 -15.16
C PRO A 40 10.74 0.46 -14.49
N PHE A 41 10.42 -0.13 -13.34
CA PHE A 41 9.31 0.32 -12.50
C PHE A 41 9.51 1.79 -12.11
N SER A 42 8.44 2.58 -12.17
CA SER A 42 8.47 3.99 -11.78
C SER A 42 7.21 4.37 -11.02
N ARG A 43 7.38 4.91 -9.80
CA ARG A 43 6.29 5.47 -8.99
C ARG A 43 5.52 6.56 -9.73
N SER A 44 6.19 7.37 -10.55
CA SER A 44 5.53 8.44 -11.30
C SER A 44 4.50 7.91 -12.30
N LYS A 45 4.70 6.69 -12.84
CA LYS A 45 3.71 6.05 -13.72
C LYS A 45 2.49 5.56 -12.95
N ILE A 46 2.68 5.09 -11.72
CA ILE A 46 1.57 4.71 -10.83
C ILE A 46 0.71 5.94 -10.53
N ILE A 47 1.34 7.02 -10.07
CA ILE A 47 0.65 8.30 -9.76
C ILE A 47 -0.13 8.78 -10.99
N ASN A 48 0.50 8.83 -12.16
CA ASN A 48 -0.16 9.27 -13.39
C ASN A 48 -1.32 8.35 -13.80
N GLY A 49 -1.20 7.04 -13.61
CA GLY A 49 -2.26 6.07 -13.90
C GLY A 49 -3.48 6.24 -12.99
N VAL A 50 -3.25 6.48 -11.70
CA VAL A 50 -4.30 6.61 -10.68
C VAL A 50 -4.95 8.00 -10.70
N ARG A 51 -4.19 9.04 -11.07
CA ARG A 51 -4.64 10.44 -11.04
C ARG A 51 -5.98 10.66 -11.76
N LYS A 52 -6.23 9.98 -12.89
CA LYS A 52 -7.51 10.10 -13.62
C LYS A 52 -8.69 9.56 -12.82
N ALA A 53 -8.52 8.47 -12.08
CA ALA A 53 -9.57 7.89 -11.24
C ALA A 53 -9.91 8.79 -10.03
N CYS A 54 -8.90 9.49 -9.48
CA CYS A 54 -9.03 10.40 -8.34
C CYS A 54 -9.57 11.80 -8.68
N GLN A 55 -9.87 12.12 -9.95
CA GLN A 55 -10.35 13.45 -10.33
C GLN A 55 -11.65 13.82 -9.60
N GLY A 56 -11.66 15.00 -8.97
CA GLY A 56 -12.79 15.53 -8.20
C GLY A 56 -13.02 14.84 -6.85
N ARG A 57 -12.05 14.06 -6.35
CA ARG A 57 -12.08 13.42 -5.03
C ARG A 57 -11.16 14.17 -4.05
N PRO A 58 -11.40 14.05 -2.73
CA PRO A 58 -10.53 14.64 -1.71
C PRO A 58 -9.25 13.80 -1.53
N VAL A 59 -8.45 13.65 -2.59
CA VAL A 59 -7.19 12.90 -2.60
C VAL A 59 -6.07 13.87 -2.94
N THR A 60 -5.06 13.96 -2.08
CA THR A 60 -3.92 14.86 -2.25
C THR A 60 -2.79 14.19 -3.05
N GLU A 61 -1.84 14.99 -3.55
CA GLU A 61 -0.65 14.44 -4.21
C GLU A 61 0.24 13.64 -3.23
N ASP A 62 0.25 14.01 -1.95
CA ASP A 62 0.96 13.25 -0.92
C ASP A 62 0.33 11.87 -0.71
N ASP A 63 -1.01 11.78 -0.71
CA ASP A 63 -1.72 10.49 -0.64
C ASP A 63 -1.37 9.60 -1.84
N LEU A 64 -1.30 10.17 -3.05
CA LEU A 64 -0.91 9.44 -4.25
C LEU A 64 0.56 8.97 -4.18
N ALA A 65 1.45 9.78 -3.60
CA ALA A 65 2.83 9.41 -3.39
C ALA A 65 2.96 8.25 -2.40
N MET A 66 2.22 8.29 -1.29
CA MET A 66 2.18 7.18 -0.32
C MET A 66 1.58 5.91 -0.95
N LEU A 67 0.50 6.03 -1.72
CA LEU A 67 -0.08 4.91 -2.45
C LEU A 67 0.93 4.27 -3.40
N ALA A 68 1.66 5.08 -4.18
CA ALA A 68 2.67 4.57 -5.09
C ALA A 68 3.84 3.88 -4.36
N GLN A 69 4.17 4.34 -3.16
CA GLN A 69 5.14 3.69 -2.29
C GLN A 69 4.62 2.33 -1.78
N GLU A 70 3.41 2.28 -1.23
CA GLU A 70 2.79 1.03 -0.75
C GLU A 70 2.69 -0.02 -1.88
N VAL A 71 2.33 0.40 -3.09
CA VAL A 71 2.30 -0.47 -4.27
C VAL A 71 3.68 -1.03 -4.60
N GLU A 72 4.74 -0.21 -4.57
CA GLU A 72 6.09 -0.70 -4.81
C GLU A 72 6.53 -1.69 -3.73
N GLU A 73 6.26 -1.40 -2.47
CA GLU A 73 6.59 -2.27 -1.34
C GLU A 73 5.89 -3.63 -1.47
N ASN A 74 4.59 -3.63 -1.81
CA ASN A 74 3.81 -4.85 -2.04
C ASN A 74 4.37 -5.68 -3.20
N ILE A 75 4.75 -5.03 -4.30
CA ILE A 75 5.34 -5.73 -5.45
C ILE A 75 6.71 -6.29 -5.08
N ARG A 76 7.56 -5.53 -4.39
CA ARG A 76 8.89 -6.00 -3.96
C ARG A 76 8.79 -7.14 -2.94
N ALA A 77 7.80 -7.10 -2.06
CA ALA A 77 7.54 -8.16 -1.08
C ALA A 77 7.21 -9.51 -1.76
N SER A 78 6.72 -9.51 -3.01
CA SER A 78 6.53 -10.75 -3.78
C SER A 78 7.85 -11.44 -4.16
N GLY A 79 8.99 -10.75 -4.08
CA GLY A 79 10.30 -11.27 -4.48
C GLY A 79 10.52 -11.36 -6.00
N ALA A 80 9.55 -10.93 -6.82
CA ALA A 80 9.68 -10.94 -8.27
C ALA A 80 10.63 -9.84 -8.77
N ALA A 81 11.56 -10.21 -9.66
CA ALA A 81 12.41 -9.24 -10.35
C ALA A 81 11.69 -8.55 -11.53
N GLU A 82 10.70 -9.23 -12.11
CA GLU A 82 9.89 -8.76 -13.22
C GLU A 82 8.40 -8.97 -12.89
N ILE A 83 7.57 -7.99 -13.23
CA ILE A 83 6.13 -8.04 -13.00
C ILE A 83 5.37 -7.57 -14.24
N ASP A 84 4.26 -8.22 -14.58
CA ASP A 84 3.40 -7.77 -15.66
C ASP A 84 2.71 -6.44 -15.32
N ALA A 85 2.60 -5.55 -16.30
CA ALA A 85 1.90 -4.27 -16.14
C ALA A 85 0.44 -4.45 -15.67
N HIS A 86 -0.20 -5.56 -16.05
CA HIS A 86 -1.54 -5.92 -15.56
C HIS A 86 -1.53 -6.19 -14.05
N GLN A 87 -0.56 -6.96 -13.56
CA GLN A 87 -0.42 -7.26 -12.14
C GLN A 87 -0.11 -6.00 -11.32
N VAL A 88 0.66 -5.06 -11.88
CA VAL A 88 0.86 -3.73 -11.27
C VAL A 88 -0.48 -3.00 -11.12
N GLY A 89 -1.34 -3.04 -12.15
CA GLY A 89 -2.68 -2.47 -12.10
C GLY A 89 -3.54 -3.09 -11.00
N LEU A 90 -3.49 -4.41 -10.84
CA LEU A 90 -4.20 -5.09 -9.76
C LEU A 90 -3.64 -4.76 -8.38
N ALA A 91 -2.31 -4.61 -8.24
CA ALA A 91 -1.66 -4.26 -6.99
C ALA A 91 -2.05 -2.85 -6.48
N ILE A 92 -2.46 -1.95 -7.38
CA ILE A 92 -2.94 -0.60 -7.04
C ILE A 92 -4.31 -0.64 -6.34
N LEU A 93 -5.15 -1.62 -6.67
CA LEU A 93 -6.54 -1.67 -6.23
C LEU A 93 -6.70 -1.68 -4.72
N GLY A 94 -5.92 -2.51 -4.02
CA GLY A 94 -5.99 -2.62 -2.56
C GLY A 94 -5.67 -1.30 -1.83
N PRO A 95 -4.50 -0.68 -2.07
CA PRO A 95 -4.18 0.64 -1.52
C PRO A 95 -5.20 1.73 -1.92
N LEU A 96 -5.67 1.72 -3.18
CA LEU A 96 -6.62 2.70 -3.68
C LEU A 96 -8.01 2.57 -3.03
N GLN A 97 -8.44 1.34 -2.72
CA GLN A 97 -9.70 1.05 -2.02
C GLN A 97 -9.72 1.63 -0.61
N LYS A 98 -8.60 1.52 0.12
CA LYS A 98 -8.43 2.12 1.45
C LYS A 98 -8.43 3.65 1.38
N LEU A 99 -7.87 4.21 0.31
CA LEU A 99 -7.76 5.65 0.11
C LEU A 99 -9.10 6.28 -0.28
N ASP A 100 -9.77 5.75 -1.31
CA ASP A 100 -11.06 6.25 -1.78
C ASP A 100 -11.84 5.18 -2.56
N GLN A 101 -12.99 4.77 -2.04
CA GLN A 101 -13.83 3.73 -2.63
C GLN A 101 -14.37 4.09 -4.04
N VAL A 102 -14.63 5.37 -4.31
CA VAL A 102 -15.15 5.81 -5.61
C VAL A 102 -14.05 5.83 -6.67
N ALA A 103 -12.85 6.30 -6.31
CA ALA A 103 -11.67 6.21 -7.17
C ALA A 103 -11.31 4.75 -7.45
N TYR A 104 -11.40 3.88 -6.44
CA TYR A 104 -11.28 2.43 -6.62
C TYR A 104 -12.26 1.90 -7.67
N LEU A 105 -13.57 2.17 -7.56
CA LEU A 105 -14.55 1.68 -8.54
C LEU A 105 -14.26 2.17 -9.96
N ARG A 106 -13.87 3.43 -10.12
CA ARG A 106 -13.49 4.01 -11.43
C ARG A 106 -12.24 3.37 -12.02
N PHE A 107 -11.29 2.99 -11.18
CA PHE A 107 -10.05 2.35 -11.62
C PHE A 107 -10.29 0.86 -11.92
N ALA A 108 -11.02 0.17 -11.03
CA ALA A 108 -11.39 -1.23 -11.15
C ALA A 108 -12.18 -1.52 -12.42
N SER A 109 -13.10 -0.64 -12.84
CA SER A 109 -13.88 -0.85 -14.06
C SER A 109 -13.03 -1.02 -15.33
N VAL A 110 -11.86 -0.36 -15.39
CA VAL A 110 -10.93 -0.49 -16.52
C VAL A 110 -10.06 -1.74 -16.40
N TYR A 111 -9.53 -2.02 -15.21
CA TYR A 111 -8.54 -3.07 -15.02
C TYR A 111 -9.13 -4.46 -14.78
N GLN A 112 -10.35 -4.54 -14.24
CA GLN A 112 -11.10 -5.79 -14.09
C GLN A 112 -12.10 -6.01 -15.23
N ALA A 113 -12.10 -5.14 -16.26
CA ALA A 113 -12.98 -5.21 -17.42
C ALA A 113 -14.45 -5.35 -17.04
N PHE A 114 -15.00 -4.36 -16.31
CA PHE A 114 -16.44 -4.35 -16.01
C PHE A 114 -17.20 -4.09 -17.30
N GLU A 115 -18.11 -4.99 -17.65
CA GLU A 115 -18.91 -4.93 -18.87
C GLU A 115 -20.40 -4.72 -18.58
N SER A 116 -20.81 -4.95 -17.33
CA SER A 116 -22.21 -5.02 -16.92
C SER A 116 -22.50 -4.22 -15.64
N LEU A 117 -23.78 -3.96 -15.35
CA LEU A 117 -24.18 -3.32 -14.09
C LEU A 117 -23.93 -4.28 -12.91
N GLU A 118 -24.06 -5.57 -13.15
CA GLU A 118 -23.85 -6.66 -12.20
C GLU A 118 -22.41 -6.67 -11.67
N ASP A 119 -21.42 -6.31 -12.51
CA ASP A 119 -20.02 -6.16 -12.09
C ASP A 119 -19.86 -5.03 -11.05
N PHE A 120 -20.54 -3.91 -11.27
CA PHE A 120 -20.56 -2.81 -10.30
C PHE A 120 -21.28 -3.19 -9.02
N GLU A 121 -22.42 -3.88 -9.11
CA GLU A 121 -23.16 -4.36 -7.94
C GLU A 121 -22.30 -5.30 -7.09
N SER A 122 -21.60 -6.23 -7.73
CA SER A 122 -20.67 -7.16 -7.06
C SER A 122 -19.53 -6.42 -6.38
N ALA A 123 -18.89 -5.46 -7.06
CA ALA A 123 -17.84 -4.65 -6.49
C ALA A 123 -18.32 -3.80 -5.30
N ILE A 124 -19.53 -3.23 -5.39
CA ILE A 124 -20.15 -2.46 -4.30
C ILE A 124 -20.50 -3.35 -3.12
N ALA A 125 -20.99 -4.58 -3.36
CA ALA A 125 -21.29 -5.54 -2.31
C ALA A 125 -20.03 -5.88 -1.51
N LEU A 126 -18.91 -6.18 -2.19
CA LEU A 126 -17.61 -6.43 -1.54
C LEU A 126 -17.16 -5.23 -0.68
N LEU A 127 -17.26 -4.01 -1.21
CA LEU A 127 -16.92 -2.79 -0.46
C LEU A 127 -17.77 -2.61 0.80
N ARG A 128 -19.06 -2.97 0.75
CA ARG A 128 -19.95 -2.91 1.92
C ARG A 128 -19.58 -3.93 2.98
N GLU A 129 -19.22 -5.15 2.57
CA GLU A 129 -18.78 -6.20 3.48
C GLU A 129 -17.50 -5.83 4.21
N GLU A 130 -16.50 -5.31 3.49
CA GLU A 130 -15.25 -4.85 4.09
C GLU A 130 -15.46 -3.65 5.04
N ALA A 131 -16.33 -2.71 4.67
CA ALA A 131 -16.69 -1.60 5.55
C ALA A 131 -17.34 -2.09 6.85
N ALA A 132 -18.20 -3.13 6.76
CA ALA A 132 -18.79 -3.77 7.93
C ALA A 132 -17.72 -4.45 8.79
N GLN A 133 -16.80 -5.21 8.20
CA GLN A 133 -15.71 -5.89 8.93
C GLN A 133 -14.76 -4.93 9.64
N GLY A 134 -14.42 -3.80 9.01
CA GLY A 134 -13.59 -2.75 9.61
C GLY A 134 -14.23 -2.11 10.86
N GLN A 135 -15.56 -2.04 10.93
CA GLN A 135 -16.28 -1.53 12.11
C GLN A 135 -16.27 -2.53 13.28
N VAL A 136 -16.28 -3.84 13.02
CA VAL A 136 -16.24 -4.86 14.09
C VAL A 136 -14.87 -4.87 14.78
N ALA A 137 -13.78 -4.77 14.02
CA ALA A 137 -12.41 -4.70 14.56
C ALA A 137 -12.17 -3.43 15.41
N GLY A 138 -12.69 -2.28 14.96
CA GLY A 138 -12.62 -1.01 15.70
C GLY A 138 -13.42 -1.00 17.02
N THR A 139 -14.48 -1.82 17.12
CA THR A 139 -15.30 -1.93 18.33
C THR A 139 -14.67 -2.86 19.36
N ALA A 140 -14.01 -3.94 18.93
CA ALA A 140 -13.25 -4.84 19.82
C ALA A 140 -12.06 -4.15 20.50
N ALA A 141 -11.36 -3.25 19.80
CA ALA A 141 -10.22 -2.51 20.35
C ALA A 141 -10.61 -1.46 21.42
N LYS A 142 -11.87 -1.00 21.46
CA LYS A 142 -12.35 0.01 22.42
C LYS A 142 -12.93 -0.57 23.71
N GLY A 143 -13.11 -1.89 23.82
CA GLY A 143 -13.66 -2.56 25.01
C GLY A 143 -12.73 -2.71 26.22
N GLY A 144 -11.45 -2.31 26.11
CA GLY A 144 -10.42 -2.60 27.12
C GLY A 144 -10.11 -1.52 28.17
N ARG A 145 -10.97 -0.51 28.38
CA ARG A 145 -10.77 0.51 29.43
C ARG A 145 -11.99 0.65 30.34
N GLY A 146 -12.36 -0.45 31.00
CA GLY A 146 -13.30 -0.47 32.11
C GLY A 146 -12.64 -0.03 33.42
N LYS A 147 -13.14 1.07 34.00
CA LYS A 147 -12.78 1.70 35.27
C LYS A 147 -12.45 0.71 36.41
N ALA A 148 -11.25 0.82 37.00
CA ALA A 148 -11.01 0.38 38.37
C ALA A 148 -11.51 1.48 39.33
N ALA A 149 -12.71 1.27 39.86
CA ALA A 149 -13.33 2.12 40.87
C ALA A 149 -12.61 1.98 42.23
N ALA A 150 -12.49 3.11 42.90
CA ALA A 150 -11.96 3.25 44.25
C ALA A 150 -12.70 2.39 45.28
N LYS A 151 -11.95 1.73 46.17
CA LYS A 151 -12.39 1.39 47.52
C LYS A 151 -11.25 1.67 48.49
N GLY A 152 -11.51 2.56 49.45
CA GLY A 152 -10.58 2.94 50.49
C GLY A 152 -10.40 1.88 51.56
N THR A 153 -9.46 2.11 52.47
CA THR A 153 -9.43 1.44 53.78
C THR A 153 -8.82 2.40 54.81
N GLN A 154 -9.64 2.74 55.80
CA GLN A 154 -9.25 3.35 57.08
C GLN A 154 -8.58 2.30 57.99
N LYS A 155 -7.98 2.78 59.10
CA LYS A 155 -7.35 2.10 60.26
C LYS A 155 -5.83 1.96 60.08
N GLY A 156 -4.95 2.43 60.97
CA GLY A 156 -5.09 2.75 62.39
C GLY A 156 -4.20 1.81 63.19
N LEU A 157 -3.37 2.39 64.08
CA LEU A 157 -2.55 1.80 65.15
C LEU A 157 -1.15 1.24 64.80
N PHE A 158 -0.20 1.72 65.63
CA PHE A 158 1.23 1.45 65.79
C PHE A 158 2.21 2.20 64.89
#